data_AF-A0A965RRW5-F1
#
_entry.id   AF-A0A965RRW5-F1
#
_cell.length_a   1.000
_cell.length_b   1.000
_cell.length_c   1.000
_cell.angle_alpha   90.00
_cell.angle_beta   90.00
_cell.angle_gamma   90.00
#
_symmetry.space_group_name_H-M   'P 1'
#
loop_
_entity.id
_entity.type
_entity.pdbx_description
1 polymer ?
#
loop_
_entity_poly.entity_id
_entity_poly.type
_entity_poly.pdbx_seq_one_letter_code
_entity_poly.pdbx_strand_id
1 'polypeptide(L)'
;MIDHPSGQGYTLGAMFQSLALGALLLVNSLSIFGYATFSRNSQLLVTYPWAQPIFENAYWVFARLQILLALLAMLFLLHNKVRGKWVPAFCAAVLISLGSEFCGTTWGLPFGSYEYTDLLGPTLFGRVPYLIPLSWFFMGISSFGISQTVFTGTKFSFARILLASWILMSWDLTLDPAMSHLAPFWTWNEAGPYFGTPLLNLAGWYVTGFCIMLSFEVLRVNRWISAIPTTSLLTFYGANLVLPLGIVVAAGLWEAVAISGICYSIVAFIFLYRRLFWSPPLLTQLPIE
;
A
#
# COMPACT_ATOMS: atom_id res chain seq x y z
N MET A 1 19.04 28.96 -21.35
CA MET A 1 19.62 27.61 -21.45
C MET A 1 18.91 26.72 -20.45
N ILE A 2 17.99 25.89 -20.92
CA ILE A 2 17.39 24.85 -20.10
C ILE A 2 18.41 23.72 -20.08
N ASP A 3 19.03 23.53 -18.92
CA ASP A 3 19.98 22.46 -18.67
C ASP A 3 19.22 21.13 -18.77
N HIS A 4 19.30 20.47 -19.93
CA HIS A 4 18.77 19.13 -20.12
C HIS A 4 19.68 18.17 -19.35
N PRO A 5 19.23 17.56 -18.24
CA PRO A 5 20.07 16.61 -17.54
C PRO A 5 20.32 15.43 -18.48
N SER A 6 21.59 15.05 -18.61
CA SER A 6 22.05 13.97 -19.47
C SER A 6 21.18 12.70 -19.34
N GLY A 7 20.72 12.17 -20.48
CA GLY A 7 19.76 11.05 -20.55
C GLY A 7 20.21 9.73 -19.92
N GLN A 8 21.48 9.61 -19.51
CA GLN A 8 22.02 8.43 -18.83
C GLN A 8 21.52 8.28 -17.38
N GLY A 9 21.34 9.38 -16.63
CA GLY A 9 20.87 9.30 -15.24
C GLY A 9 19.41 8.84 -15.12
N TYR A 10 18.56 9.28 -16.05
CA TYR A 10 17.15 8.90 -16.10
C TYR A 10 16.93 7.43 -16.48
N THR A 11 17.77 6.89 -17.37
CA THR A 11 17.68 5.49 -17.82
C THR A 11 18.12 4.53 -16.73
N LEU A 12 19.18 4.86 -15.99
CA LEU A 12 19.66 4.04 -14.87
C LEU A 12 18.64 3.97 -13.72
N GLY A 13 18.04 5.10 -13.34
CA GLY A 13 17.03 5.11 -12.29
C GLY A 13 15.77 4.30 -12.65
N ALA A 14 15.32 4.37 -13.90
CA ALA A 14 14.17 3.59 -14.37
C ALA A 14 14.46 2.08 -14.38
N MET A 15 15.70 1.69 -14.70
CA MET A 15 16.16 0.32 -14.60
C MET A 15 16.12 -0.17 -13.14
N PHE A 16 16.65 0.60 -12.18
CA PHE A 16 16.61 0.22 -10.77
C PHE A 16 15.19 0.11 -10.21
N GLN A 17 14.29 1.03 -10.59
CA GLN A 17 12.87 0.90 -10.26
C GLN A 17 12.28 -0.42 -10.78
N SER A 18 12.55 -0.75 -12.04
CA SER A 18 12.01 -1.96 -12.68
C SER A 18 12.58 -3.23 -12.05
N LEU A 19 13.87 -3.23 -11.71
CA LEU A 19 14.52 -4.33 -10.98
C LEU A 19 13.91 -4.51 -9.58
N ALA A 20 13.72 -3.43 -8.83
CA ALA A 20 13.11 -3.48 -7.50
C ALA A 20 11.66 -3.99 -7.56
N LEU A 21 10.87 -3.55 -8.56
CA LEU A 21 9.50 -4.02 -8.78
C LEU A 21 9.46 -5.49 -9.22
N GLY A 22 10.38 -5.92 -10.09
CA GLY A 22 10.51 -7.32 -10.49
C GLY A 22 10.89 -8.23 -9.32
N ALA A 23 11.86 -7.80 -8.50
CA ALA A 23 12.24 -8.51 -7.28
C ALA A 23 11.08 -8.56 -6.28
N LEU A 24 10.31 -7.47 -6.13
CA LEU A 24 9.11 -7.43 -5.29
C LEU A 24 8.10 -8.50 -5.73
N LEU A 25 7.79 -8.56 -7.04
CA LEU A 25 6.86 -9.54 -7.58
C LEU A 25 7.37 -10.98 -7.43
N LEU A 26 8.68 -11.19 -7.54
CA LEU A 26 9.30 -12.49 -7.28
C LEU A 26 9.12 -12.90 -5.82
N VAL A 27 9.44 -12.02 -4.86
CA VAL A 27 9.23 -12.26 -3.43
C VAL A 27 7.76 -12.56 -3.14
N ASN A 28 6.84 -11.79 -3.70
CA ASN A 28 5.41 -12.04 -3.54
C ASN A 28 5.01 -13.42 -4.05
N SER A 29 5.48 -13.80 -5.25
CA SER A 29 5.17 -15.10 -5.86
C SER A 29 5.71 -16.26 -5.04
N LEU A 30 6.94 -16.14 -4.54
CA LEU A 30 7.56 -17.14 -3.67
C LEU A 30 6.83 -17.25 -2.32
N SER A 31 6.41 -16.13 -1.74
CA SER A 31 5.62 -16.12 -0.50
C SER A 31 4.26 -16.80 -0.69
N ILE A 32 3.55 -16.48 -1.77
CA ILE A 32 2.25 -17.11 -2.08
C ILE A 32 2.43 -18.61 -2.33
N PHE A 33 3.45 -19.00 -3.10
CA PHE A 33 3.78 -20.40 -3.35
C PHE A 33 4.14 -21.15 -2.06
N GLY A 34 4.98 -20.56 -1.22
CA GLY A 34 5.36 -21.11 0.08
C GLY A 34 4.15 -21.30 0.97
N TYR A 35 3.26 -20.32 1.02
CA TYR A 35 2.00 -20.41 1.78
C TYR A 35 1.09 -21.53 1.24
N ALA A 36 0.81 -21.53 -0.06
CA ALA A 36 -0.08 -22.50 -0.71
C ALA A 36 0.44 -23.94 -0.59
N THR A 37 1.77 -24.10 -0.58
CA THR A 37 2.42 -25.41 -0.48
C THR A 37 2.51 -25.86 0.97
N PHE A 38 3.17 -25.09 1.83
CA PHE A 38 3.58 -25.54 3.16
C PHE A 38 2.65 -25.08 4.29
N SER A 39 2.17 -23.82 4.29
CA SER A 39 1.23 -23.36 5.33
C SER A 39 -0.07 -24.15 5.29
N ARG A 40 -0.55 -24.47 4.07
CA ARG A 40 -1.76 -25.26 3.86
C ARG A 40 -1.59 -26.76 4.06
N ASN A 41 -0.37 -27.27 3.96
CA ASN A 41 -0.06 -28.70 4.05
C ASN A 41 1.14 -28.89 4.96
N SER A 42 0.99 -28.57 6.25
CA SER A 42 2.10 -28.62 7.22
C SER A 42 2.73 -30.01 7.34
N GLN A 43 2.00 -31.08 7.00
CA GLN A 43 2.52 -32.44 6.88
C GLN A 43 3.66 -32.59 5.85
N LEU A 44 3.74 -31.69 4.86
CA LEU A 44 4.86 -31.65 3.91
C LEU A 44 6.17 -31.24 4.60
N LEU A 45 6.12 -30.45 5.67
CA LEU A 45 7.31 -30.11 6.44
C LEU A 45 7.86 -31.32 7.21
N VAL A 46 6.97 -32.22 7.64
CA VAL A 46 7.36 -33.51 8.22
C VAL A 46 7.91 -34.45 7.14
N THR A 47 7.29 -34.46 5.96
CA THR A 47 7.71 -35.30 4.83
C THR A 47 9.04 -34.85 4.23
N TYR A 48 9.29 -33.53 4.21
CA TYR A 48 10.50 -32.91 3.67
C TYR A 48 11.15 -32.02 4.74
N PRO A 49 11.87 -32.60 5.73
CA PRO A 49 12.44 -31.84 6.84
C PRO A 49 13.44 -30.75 6.43
N TRP A 50 14.10 -30.92 5.27
CA TRP A 50 14.99 -29.92 4.71
C TRP A 50 14.28 -28.60 4.35
N ALA A 51 12.97 -28.64 4.09
CA ALA A 51 12.17 -27.48 3.72
C ALA A 51 11.75 -26.64 4.94
N GLN A 52 11.66 -27.25 6.13
CA GLN A 52 11.26 -26.58 7.36
C GLN A 52 12.10 -25.35 7.70
N PRO A 53 13.44 -25.41 7.81
CA PRO A 53 14.23 -24.24 8.14
C PRO A 53 14.16 -23.16 7.06
N ILE A 54 13.96 -23.52 5.79
CA ILE A 54 13.79 -22.56 4.69
C ILE A 54 12.45 -21.83 4.85
N PHE A 55 11.38 -22.57 5.11
CA PHE A 55 10.04 -22.05 5.24
C PHE A 55 9.87 -21.15 6.47
N GLU A 56 10.42 -21.56 7.62
CA GLU A 56 10.41 -20.73 8.84
C GLU A 56 11.17 -19.43 8.62
N ASN A 57 12.38 -19.49 8.04
CA ASN A 57 13.15 -18.29 7.71
C ASN A 57 12.46 -17.39 6.67
N ALA A 58 11.65 -17.96 5.77
CA ALA A 58 10.94 -17.19 4.76
C ALA A 58 9.96 -16.18 5.39
N TYR A 59 9.27 -16.52 6.49
CA TYR A 59 8.39 -15.59 7.20
C TYR A 59 9.15 -14.35 7.72
N TRP A 60 10.36 -14.55 8.23
CA TRP A 60 11.20 -13.48 8.75
C TRP A 60 11.80 -12.60 7.64
N VAL A 61 12.22 -13.23 6.54
CA VAL A 61 12.96 -12.53 5.48
C VAL A 61 12.03 -11.90 4.46
N PHE A 62 11.02 -12.62 3.98
CA PHE A 62 10.26 -12.20 2.80
C PHE A 62 9.33 -11.03 3.09
N ALA A 63 8.69 -10.97 4.27
CA ALA A 63 7.87 -9.81 4.63
C ALA A 63 8.70 -8.51 4.70
N ARG A 64 9.88 -8.58 5.34
CA ARG A 64 10.80 -7.43 5.44
C ARG A 64 11.33 -7.03 4.08
N LEU A 65 11.75 -8.01 3.29
CA LEU A 65 12.28 -7.79 1.95
C LEU A 65 11.21 -7.20 1.01
N GLN A 66 9.97 -7.67 1.11
CA GLN A 66 8.83 -7.13 0.37
C GLN A 66 8.67 -5.63 0.62
N ILE A 67 8.61 -5.21 1.90
CA ILE A 67 8.41 -3.79 2.26
C ILE A 67 9.60 -2.95 1.80
N LEU A 68 10.83 -3.45 1.98
CA LEU A 68 12.05 -2.74 1.56
C LEU A 68 12.12 -2.59 0.04
N LEU A 69 11.79 -3.64 -0.73
CA LEU A 69 11.77 -3.58 -2.19
C LEU A 69 10.67 -2.65 -2.71
N ALA A 70 9.49 -2.68 -2.08
CA ALA A 70 8.41 -1.74 -2.40
C ALA A 70 8.82 -0.30 -2.12
N LEU A 71 9.45 -0.03 -0.97
CA LEU A 71 9.99 1.28 -0.65
C LEU A 71 11.03 1.72 -1.68
N LEU A 72 12.02 0.88 -2.00
CA LEU A 72 13.05 1.20 -2.99
C LEU A 72 12.44 1.49 -4.37
N ALA A 73 11.51 0.67 -4.84
CA ALA A 73 10.82 0.89 -6.11
C ALA A 73 10.08 2.24 -6.13
N MET A 74 9.37 2.60 -5.05
CA MET A 74 8.71 3.91 -4.93
C MET A 74 9.72 5.06 -4.87
N LEU A 75 10.79 4.94 -4.09
CA LEU A 75 11.82 5.97 -3.96
C LEU A 75 12.53 6.23 -5.29
N PHE A 76 12.88 5.18 -6.05
CA PHE A 76 13.45 5.34 -7.39
C PHE A 76 12.45 6.02 -8.34
N LEU A 77 11.18 5.58 -8.36
CA LEU A 77 10.15 6.21 -9.18
C LEU A 77 10.04 7.72 -8.87
N LEU A 78 9.92 8.05 -7.59
CA LEU A 78 9.76 9.43 -7.14
C LEU A 78 11.00 10.28 -7.40
N HIS A 79 12.20 9.76 -7.11
CA HIS A 79 13.44 10.48 -7.37
C HIS A 79 13.61 10.77 -8.87
N ASN A 80 13.32 9.80 -9.74
CA ASN A 80 13.44 9.97 -11.19
C ASN A 80 12.41 10.95 -11.75
N LYS A 81 11.16 10.91 -11.27
CA LYS A 81 10.09 11.73 -11.84
C LYS A 81 9.98 13.12 -11.23
N VAL A 82 10.29 13.25 -9.93
CA VAL A 82 10.04 14.50 -9.17
C VAL A 82 11.21 14.91 -8.27
N ARG A 83 12.35 14.22 -8.31
CA ARG A 83 13.55 14.48 -7.49
C ARG A 83 13.20 14.53 -6.01
N GLY A 84 13.67 15.49 -5.23
CA GLY A 84 13.42 15.57 -3.78
C GLY A 84 12.04 16.10 -3.36
N LYS A 85 11.12 16.41 -4.30
CA LYS A 85 9.81 17.02 -3.97
C LYS A 85 8.92 16.15 -3.08
N TRP A 86 9.17 14.84 -3.04
CA TRP A 86 8.43 13.89 -2.22
C TRP A 86 8.85 13.85 -0.75
N VAL A 87 10.01 14.41 -0.39
CA VAL A 87 10.58 14.30 0.98
C VAL A 87 9.64 14.84 2.06
N PRO A 88 8.98 16.02 1.91
CA PRO A 88 8.01 16.48 2.91
C PRO A 88 6.83 15.53 3.08
N ALA A 89 6.33 14.95 1.99
CA ALA A 89 5.24 13.97 2.04
C ALA A 89 5.68 12.67 2.73
N PHE A 90 6.92 12.24 2.50
CA PHE A 90 7.51 11.11 3.22
C PHE A 90 7.55 11.35 4.73
N CYS A 91 8.13 12.47 5.16
CA CYS A 91 8.20 12.79 6.58
C CYS A 91 6.81 12.90 7.21
N ALA A 92 5.86 13.57 6.55
CA ALA A 92 4.50 13.71 7.06
C ALA A 92 3.80 12.35 7.19
N ALA A 93 3.84 11.50 6.17
CA ALA A 93 3.23 10.17 6.21
C ALA A 93 3.82 9.32 7.32
N VAL A 94 5.15 9.23 7.40
CA VAL A 94 5.86 8.43 8.41
C VAL A 94 5.55 8.92 9.83
N LEU A 95 5.54 10.22 10.08
CA LEU A 95 5.24 10.76 11.41
C LEU A 95 3.78 10.53 11.81
N ILE A 96 2.83 10.74 10.90
CA ILE A 96 1.40 10.53 11.15
C ILE A 96 1.11 9.05 11.40
N SER A 97 1.65 8.15 10.56
CA SER A 97 1.46 6.72 10.73
C SER A 97 2.16 6.22 11.98
N LEU A 98 3.42 6.58 12.22
CA LEU A 98 4.14 6.17 13.44
C LEU A 98 3.42 6.64 14.70
N GLY A 99 2.90 7.88 14.71
CA GLY A 99 2.07 8.37 15.81
C GLY A 99 0.80 7.54 15.99
N SER A 100 0.09 7.23 14.90
CA SER A 100 -1.14 6.41 14.95
C SER A 100 -0.87 4.99 15.43
N GLU A 101 0.20 4.36 14.93
CA GLU A 101 0.66 3.02 15.31
C GLU A 101 1.08 2.95 16.77
N PHE A 102 1.81 3.98 17.24
CA PHE A 102 2.21 4.07 18.64
C PHE A 102 0.99 4.26 19.54
N CYS A 103 0.03 5.10 19.13
CA CYS A 103 -1.24 5.23 19.85
C CYS A 103 -2.03 3.91 19.87
N GLY A 104 -2.08 3.20 18.75
CA GLY A 104 -2.80 1.94 18.60
C GLY A 104 -2.23 0.85 19.50
N THR A 105 -0.92 0.65 19.44
CA THR A 105 -0.21 -0.34 20.28
C THR A 105 -0.14 0.04 21.76
N THR A 106 -0.44 1.29 22.14
CA THR A 106 -0.39 1.74 23.55
C THR A 106 -1.78 1.83 24.19
N TRP A 107 -2.75 2.39 23.48
CA TRP A 107 -4.10 2.68 23.99
C TRP A 107 -5.22 1.95 23.24
N GLY A 108 -4.90 1.20 22.19
CA GLY A 108 -5.89 0.55 21.35
C GLY A 108 -6.62 1.50 20.39
N LEU A 109 -6.20 2.76 20.26
CA LEU A 109 -6.79 3.74 19.34
C LEU A 109 -5.76 4.23 18.33
N PRO A 110 -6.05 4.27 17.03
CA PRO A 110 -7.40 4.19 16.46
C PRO A 110 -7.81 2.78 15.98
N PHE A 111 -6.97 1.75 16.15
CA PHE A 111 -7.14 0.48 15.45
C PHE A 111 -7.87 -0.63 16.23
N GLY A 112 -7.98 -0.50 17.55
CA GLY A 112 -8.20 -1.63 18.46
C GLY A 112 -6.89 -2.01 19.16
N SER A 113 -6.99 -2.82 20.21
CA SER A 113 -5.85 -3.26 21.02
C SER A 113 -5.13 -4.43 20.34
N TYR A 114 -3.85 -4.28 20.03
CA TYR A 114 -3.03 -5.29 19.36
C TYR A 114 -1.54 -5.10 19.66
N GLU A 115 -0.76 -6.13 19.37
CA GLU A 115 0.70 -6.13 19.51
C GLU A 115 1.35 -6.69 18.25
N TYR A 116 2.48 -6.10 17.85
CA TYR A 116 3.32 -6.65 16.78
C TYR A 116 4.18 -7.79 17.31
N THR A 117 4.39 -8.81 16.49
CA THR A 117 5.39 -9.83 16.75
C THR A 117 6.75 -9.42 16.19
N ASP A 118 7.79 -10.20 16.54
CA ASP A 118 9.16 -9.92 16.09
C ASP A 118 9.37 -10.11 14.57
N LEU A 119 8.40 -10.72 13.86
CA LEU A 119 8.52 -11.08 12.45
C LEU A 119 8.88 -9.90 11.54
N LEU A 120 8.38 -8.70 11.83
CA LEU A 120 8.65 -7.49 11.03
C LEU A 120 9.97 -6.78 11.36
N GLY A 121 10.71 -7.30 12.35
CA GLY A 121 12.03 -6.79 12.71
C GLY A 121 11.98 -5.73 13.81
N PRO A 122 13.11 -5.02 14.01
CA PRO A 122 13.27 -4.08 15.10
C PRO A 122 12.12 -3.07 15.23
N THR A 123 11.71 -2.84 16.47
CA THR A 123 10.64 -1.89 16.79
C THR A 123 11.18 -0.54 17.23
N LEU A 124 10.53 0.53 16.80
CA LEU A 124 10.65 1.87 17.37
C LEU A 124 9.91 1.92 18.71
N PHE A 125 10.56 2.50 19.72
CA PHE A 125 10.04 2.62 21.09
C PHE A 125 9.58 1.30 21.71
N GLY A 126 10.13 0.17 21.25
CA GLY A 126 9.76 -1.17 21.74
C GLY A 126 8.36 -1.65 21.34
N ARG A 127 7.68 -0.98 20.39
CA ARG A 127 6.27 -1.31 20.04
C ARG A 127 5.99 -1.43 18.55
N VAL A 128 6.49 -0.48 17.74
CA VAL A 128 6.07 -0.37 16.32
C VAL A 128 7.24 -0.72 15.40
N PRO A 129 7.17 -1.78 14.57
CA PRO A 129 8.21 -2.11 13.60
C PRO A 129 8.49 -0.92 12.67
N TYR A 130 9.76 -0.57 12.47
CA TYR A 130 10.11 0.64 11.69
C TYR A 130 9.65 0.56 10.22
N LEU A 131 9.41 -0.64 9.71
CA LEU A 131 8.93 -0.89 8.35
C LEU A 131 7.47 -0.49 8.14
N ILE A 132 6.65 -0.53 9.19
CA ILE A 132 5.22 -0.23 9.07
C ILE A 132 4.98 1.21 8.64
N PRO A 133 5.52 2.26 9.30
CA PRO A 133 5.36 3.64 8.83
C PRO A 133 5.82 3.89 7.38
N LEU A 134 6.77 3.09 6.88
CA LEU A 134 7.27 3.21 5.50
C LEU A 134 6.25 2.68 4.49
N SER A 135 5.49 1.63 4.84
CA SER A 135 4.43 1.08 3.97
C SER A 135 3.26 2.04 3.82
N TRP A 136 2.87 2.71 4.91
CA TRP A 136 1.90 3.80 4.88
C TRP A 136 2.27 4.90 3.87
N PHE A 137 3.55 5.27 3.80
CA PHE A 137 4.00 6.26 2.82
C PHE A 137 3.84 5.78 1.37
N PHE A 138 4.41 4.64 0.99
CA PHE A 138 4.40 4.24 -0.42
C PHE A 138 3.00 3.85 -0.91
N MET A 139 2.19 3.23 -0.05
CA MET A 139 0.79 2.94 -0.38
C MET A 139 -0.04 4.22 -0.38
N GLY A 140 0.25 5.15 0.53
CA GLY A 140 -0.40 6.45 0.60
C GLY A 140 -0.17 7.27 -0.67
N ILE A 141 1.08 7.37 -1.14
CA ILE A 141 1.42 8.08 -2.38
C ILE A 141 0.69 7.48 -3.57
N SER A 142 0.67 6.14 -3.68
CA SER A 142 -0.01 5.48 -4.79
C SER A 142 -1.52 5.73 -4.75
N SER A 143 -2.13 5.59 -3.57
CA SER A 143 -3.57 5.85 -3.37
C SER A 143 -3.95 7.30 -3.69
N PHE A 144 -3.13 8.26 -3.26
CA PHE A 144 -3.32 9.68 -3.59
C PHE A 144 -3.23 9.93 -5.10
N GLY A 145 -2.22 9.39 -5.77
CA GLY A 145 -2.08 9.60 -7.21
C GLY A 145 -3.12 8.88 -8.06
N ILE A 146 -3.65 7.73 -7.61
CA ILE A 146 -4.82 7.09 -8.23
C ILE A 146 -6.04 8.02 -8.09
N SER A 147 -6.31 8.55 -6.90
CA SER A 147 -7.44 9.45 -6.68
C SER A 147 -7.34 10.77 -7.48
N GLN A 148 -6.12 11.26 -7.74
CA GLN A 148 -5.83 12.44 -8.55
C GLN A 148 -6.31 12.29 -10.02
N THR A 149 -6.47 11.06 -10.50
CA THR A 149 -6.98 10.78 -11.87
C THR A 149 -8.48 11.00 -11.97
N VAL A 150 -9.19 10.80 -10.86
CA VAL A 150 -10.64 11.04 -10.74
C VAL A 150 -10.92 12.51 -10.40
N PHE A 151 -10.14 13.06 -9.48
CA PHE A 151 -10.23 14.44 -9.01
C PHE A 151 -9.01 15.21 -9.49
N THR A 152 -9.03 15.57 -10.77
CA THR A 152 -7.92 16.23 -11.46
C THR A 152 -7.71 17.67 -11.01
N GLY A 153 -6.55 18.24 -11.37
CA GLY A 153 -6.20 19.63 -11.08
C GLY A 153 -5.43 19.83 -9.76
N THR A 154 -4.88 21.04 -9.61
CA THR A 154 -3.93 21.38 -8.53
C THR A 154 -4.56 22.13 -7.34
N LYS A 155 -5.88 22.38 -7.40
CA LYS A 155 -6.64 22.94 -6.28
C LYS A 155 -6.82 21.89 -5.19
N PHE A 156 -6.98 22.37 -3.95
CA PHE A 156 -7.33 21.53 -2.81
C PHE A 156 -8.63 20.78 -3.12
N SER A 157 -8.69 19.48 -2.85
CA SER A 157 -9.89 18.69 -3.10
C SER A 157 -10.19 17.77 -1.92
N PHE A 158 -11.26 18.07 -1.19
CA PHE A 158 -11.71 17.21 -0.10
C PHE A 158 -12.14 15.83 -0.60
N ALA A 159 -12.79 15.76 -1.77
CA ALA A 159 -13.21 14.50 -2.35
C ALA A 159 -12.02 13.60 -2.77
N ARG A 160 -10.88 14.21 -3.12
CA ARG A 160 -9.64 13.47 -3.38
C ARG A 160 -9.07 12.84 -2.10
N ILE A 161 -9.12 13.55 -0.97
CA ILE A 161 -8.77 13.01 0.35
C ILE A 161 -9.63 11.78 0.65
N LEU A 162 -10.95 11.91 0.58
CA LEU A 162 -11.89 10.83 0.89
C LEU A 162 -11.64 9.59 0.02
N LEU A 163 -11.49 9.78 -1.29
CA LEU A 163 -11.25 8.66 -2.20
C LEU A 163 -9.88 8.02 -1.97
N ALA A 164 -8.82 8.81 -1.75
CA ALA A 164 -7.48 8.29 -1.50
C ALA A 164 -7.42 7.49 -0.19
N SER A 165 -8.09 7.96 0.87
CA SER A 165 -8.23 7.24 2.14
C SER A 165 -8.98 5.92 1.96
N TRP A 166 -10.06 5.93 1.17
CA TRP A 166 -10.81 4.72 0.84
C TRP A 166 -9.94 3.70 0.10
N ILE A 167 -9.17 4.14 -0.90
CA ILE A 167 -8.26 3.28 -1.66
C ILE A 167 -7.18 2.69 -0.74
N LEU A 168 -6.62 3.50 0.17
CA LEU A 168 -5.60 3.02 1.11
C LEU A 168 -6.17 1.97 2.08
N MET A 169 -7.30 2.27 2.73
CA MET A 169 -7.99 1.33 3.63
C MET A 169 -8.44 0.04 2.90
N SER A 170 -8.78 0.12 1.61
CA SER A 170 -9.20 -1.06 0.84
C SER A 170 -8.10 -2.12 0.72
N TRP A 171 -6.82 -1.72 0.80
CA TRP A 171 -5.70 -2.66 0.82
C TRP A 171 -5.72 -3.52 2.09
N ASP A 172 -6.06 -2.91 3.23
CA ASP A 172 -6.08 -3.54 4.54
C ASP A 172 -7.08 -4.70 4.63
N LEU A 173 -8.19 -4.61 3.88
CA LEU A 173 -9.19 -5.67 3.78
C LEU A 173 -8.61 -7.02 3.33
N THR A 174 -7.52 -7.02 2.56
CA THR A 174 -6.79 -8.26 2.26
C THR A 174 -5.56 -8.46 3.13
N LEU A 175 -4.95 -7.36 3.60
CA LEU A 175 -3.73 -7.40 4.38
C LEU A 175 -3.94 -8.05 5.73
N ASP A 176 -4.96 -7.64 6.48
CA ASP A 176 -5.24 -8.15 7.82
C ASP A 176 -5.56 -9.65 7.84
N PRO A 177 -6.44 -10.18 6.97
CA PRO A 177 -6.64 -11.61 6.86
C PRO A 177 -5.35 -12.36 6.50
N ALA A 178 -4.50 -11.80 5.63
CA ALA A 178 -3.25 -12.45 5.24
C ALA A 178 -2.16 -12.40 6.33
N MET A 179 -2.04 -11.28 7.03
CA MET A 179 -0.87 -10.92 7.84
C MET A 179 -1.16 -10.80 9.34
N SER A 180 -2.40 -11.00 9.77
CA SER A 180 -2.75 -11.20 11.18
C SER A 180 -3.41 -12.56 11.39
N HIS A 181 -4.43 -12.88 10.59
CA HIS A 181 -5.21 -14.11 10.76
C HIS A 181 -4.44 -15.35 10.29
N LEU A 182 -3.88 -15.32 9.08
CA LEU A 182 -3.18 -16.47 8.48
C LEU A 182 -1.69 -16.54 8.82
N ALA A 183 -1.09 -15.40 9.12
CA ALA A 183 0.30 -15.26 9.55
C ALA A 183 0.33 -14.27 10.71
N PRO A 184 0.92 -14.58 11.88
CA PRO A 184 0.80 -13.71 13.06
C PRO A 184 1.86 -12.59 13.05
N PHE A 185 1.86 -11.69 12.06
CA PHE A 185 2.77 -10.52 12.10
C PHE A 185 2.32 -9.51 13.17
N TRP A 186 1.03 -9.44 13.44
CA TRP A 186 0.45 -8.82 14.62
C TRP A 186 -0.72 -9.65 15.12
N THR A 187 -0.98 -9.55 16.42
CA THR A 187 -2.05 -10.28 17.10
C THR A 187 -2.98 -9.30 17.80
N TRP A 188 -4.27 -9.45 17.57
CA TRP A 188 -5.32 -8.68 18.24
C TRP A 188 -5.55 -9.21 19.66
N ASN A 189 -5.62 -8.32 20.64
CA ASN A 189 -5.91 -8.68 22.03
C ASN A 189 -7.38 -9.08 22.22
N GLU A 190 -8.26 -8.49 21.41
CA GLU A 190 -9.67 -8.84 21.34
C GLU A 190 -10.03 -9.22 19.90
N ALA A 191 -10.55 -10.43 19.72
CA ALA A 191 -10.93 -10.92 18.40
C ALA A 191 -12.16 -10.15 17.88
N GLY A 192 -11.98 -9.45 16.76
CA GLY A 192 -13.06 -8.80 16.05
C GLY A 192 -13.73 -9.68 14.99
N PRO A 193 -14.83 -9.19 14.40
CA PRO A 193 -15.67 -9.98 13.51
C PRO A 193 -15.06 -10.21 12.11
N TYR A 194 -14.04 -9.45 11.72
CA TYR A 194 -13.42 -9.59 10.40
C TYR A 194 -12.15 -10.44 10.49
N PHE A 195 -12.29 -11.77 10.46
CA PHE A 195 -11.16 -12.71 10.60
C PHE A 195 -10.32 -12.52 11.88
N GLY A 196 -10.94 -12.03 12.97
CA GLY A 196 -10.24 -11.69 14.20
C GLY A 196 -9.82 -10.21 14.30
N THR A 197 -9.90 -9.45 13.22
CA THR A 197 -9.69 -8.00 13.22
C THR A 197 -10.91 -7.24 13.76
N PRO A 198 -10.74 -6.32 14.73
CA PRO A 198 -11.77 -5.36 15.16
C PRO A 198 -12.21 -4.44 14.03
N LEU A 199 -13.52 -4.15 13.90
CA LEU A 199 -14.01 -3.16 12.92
C LEU A 199 -13.45 -1.75 13.16
N LEU A 200 -13.03 -1.48 14.40
CA LEU A 200 -12.29 -0.28 14.76
C LEU A 200 -10.99 -0.14 13.95
N ASN A 201 -10.35 -1.23 13.55
CA ASN A 201 -9.16 -1.21 12.71
C ASN A 201 -9.43 -0.56 11.36
N LEU A 202 -10.50 -0.98 10.67
CA LEU A 202 -10.87 -0.39 9.38
C LEU A 202 -11.17 1.11 9.50
N ALA A 203 -11.86 1.52 10.57
CA ALA A 203 -12.09 2.93 10.85
C ALA A 203 -10.76 3.67 11.12
N GLY A 204 -9.85 3.07 11.89
CA GLY A 204 -8.52 3.60 12.16
C GLY A 204 -7.68 3.75 10.89
N TRP A 205 -7.69 2.76 10.01
CA TRP A 205 -7.04 2.84 8.69
C TRP A 205 -7.56 3.98 7.85
N TYR A 206 -8.89 4.16 7.81
CA TYR A 206 -9.48 5.26 7.07
C TYR A 206 -9.14 6.62 7.69
N VAL A 207 -9.15 6.76 9.02
CA VAL A 207 -8.83 8.01 9.73
C VAL A 207 -7.35 8.36 9.61
N THR A 208 -6.44 7.42 9.84
CA THR A 208 -5.00 7.62 9.66
C THR A 208 -4.69 7.93 8.20
N GLY A 209 -5.28 7.19 7.27
CA GLY A 209 -5.22 7.49 5.83
C GLY A 209 -5.70 8.90 5.53
N PHE A 210 -6.85 9.33 6.07
CA PHE A 210 -7.37 10.68 5.92
C PHE A 210 -6.38 11.75 6.37
N CYS A 211 -5.75 11.59 7.54
CA CYS A 211 -4.73 12.52 8.02
C CYS A 211 -3.53 12.59 7.07
N ILE A 212 -3.06 11.45 6.55
CA ILE A 212 -1.99 11.40 5.56
C ILE A 212 -2.40 12.12 4.26
N MET A 213 -3.58 11.81 3.71
CA MET A 213 -4.06 12.42 2.46
C MET A 213 -4.33 13.92 2.61
N LEU A 214 -4.82 14.35 3.77
CA LEU A 214 -4.94 15.77 4.11
C LEU A 214 -3.57 16.45 4.13
N SER A 215 -2.57 15.83 4.74
CA SER A 215 -1.20 16.35 4.72
C SER A 215 -0.67 16.47 3.27
N PHE A 216 -0.99 15.51 2.40
CA PHE A 216 -0.59 15.53 1.00
C PHE A 216 -1.26 16.66 0.21
N GLU A 217 -2.54 16.93 0.45
CA GLU A 217 -3.23 18.10 -0.11
C GLU A 217 -2.57 19.42 0.32
N VAL A 218 -2.31 19.58 1.62
CA VAL A 218 -1.71 20.78 2.21
C VAL A 218 -0.30 21.00 1.65
N LEU A 219 0.49 19.93 1.56
CA LEU A 219 1.84 19.91 0.98
C LEU A 219 1.85 20.00 -0.55
N ARG A 220 0.68 20.12 -1.19
CA ARG A 220 0.52 20.26 -2.65
C ARG A 220 1.13 19.10 -3.44
N VAL A 221 1.01 17.88 -2.91
CA VAL A 221 1.45 16.64 -3.58
C VAL A 221 0.85 16.51 -4.99
N ASN A 222 -0.40 16.91 -5.14
CA ASN A 222 -1.12 16.97 -6.42
C ASN A 222 -0.37 17.72 -7.54
N ARG A 223 0.46 18.72 -7.21
CA ARG A 223 1.22 19.50 -8.21
C ARG A 223 2.36 18.72 -8.84
N TRP A 224 3.02 17.85 -8.09
CA TRP A 224 4.17 17.10 -8.60
C TRP A 224 3.82 15.66 -8.95
N ILE A 225 2.84 15.06 -8.27
CA ILE A 225 2.43 13.67 -8.55
C ILE A 225 1.85 13.52 -9.96
N SER A 226 1.34 14.61 -10.54
CA SER A 226 0.87 14.68 -11.93
C SER A 226 1.98 14.43 -12.96
N ALA A 227 3.26 14.52 -12.59
CA ALA A 227 4.39 14.17 -13.46
C ALA A 227 4.67 12.65 -13.50
N ILE A 228 4.03 11.88 -12.61
CA ILE A 228 4.18 10.43 -12.53
C ILE A 228 3.05 9.78 -13.33
N PRO A 229 3.36 8.86 -14.26
CA PRO A 229 2.33 8.15 -15.00
C PRO A 229 1.39 7.40 -14.05
N THR A 230 0.09 7.56 -14.25
CA THR A 230 -0.94 6.84 -13.50
C THR A 230 -0.75 5.33 -13.57
N THR A 231 -0.34 4.81 -14.73
CA THR A 231 -0.04 3.38 -14.91
C THR A 231 1.06 2.92 -13.95
N SER A 232 2.10 3.71 -13.70
CA SER A 232 3.15 3.35 -12.74
C SER A 232 2.62 3.26 -11.31
N LEU A 233 1.72 4.16 -10.92
CA LEU A 233 1.10 4.13 -9.59
C LEU A 233 0.12 2.95 -9.44
N LEU A 234 -0.73 2.72 -10.44
CA LEU A 234 -1.63 1.56 -10.48
C LEU A 234 -0.85 0.24 -10.44
N THR A 235 0.21 0.11 -11.25
CA THR A 235 1.07 -1.08 -11.24
C THR A 235 1.74 -1.26 -9.88
N PHE A 236 2.22 -0.17 -9.26
CA PHE A 236 2.84 -0.25 -7.94
C PHE A 236 1.84 -0.66 -6.85
N TYR A 237 0.64 -0.09 -6.85
CA TYR A 237 -0.42 -0.48 -5.92
C TYR A 237 -0.79 -1.95 -6.12
N GLY A 238 -1.04 -2.35 -7.37
CA GLY A 238 -1.36 -3.72 -7.74
C GLY A 238 -0.27 -4.71 -7.30
N ALA A 239 1.01 -4.38 -7.54
CA ALA A 239 2.13 -5.22 -7.10
C ALA A 239 2.15 -5.46 -5.59
N ASN A 240 1.79 -4.46 -4.77
CA ASN A 240 1.69 -4.62 -3.32
C ASN A 240 0.40 -5.34 -2.87
N LEU A 241 -0.68 -5.25 -3.65
CA LEU A 241 -1.92 -6.00 -3.41
C LEU A 241 -1.77 -7.49 -3.73
N VAL A 242 -0.92 -7.86 -4.70
CA VAL A 242 -0.74 -9.26 -5.13
C VAL A 242 -0.44 -10.20 -3.96
N LEU A 243 0.45 -9.82 -3.04
CA LEU A 243 0.82 -10.68 -1.92
C LEU A 243 -0.36 -10.99 -0.97
N PRO A 244 -0.98 -10.01 -0.29
CA PRO A 244 -2.06 -10.29 0.63
C PRO A 244 -3.27 -10.92 -0.08
N LEU A 245 -3.65 -10.41 -1.25
CA LEU A 245 -4.75 -11.02 -2.03
C LEU A 245 -4.43 -12.46 -2.44
N GLY A 246 -3.20 -12.74 -2.87
CA GLY A 246 -2.76 -14.07 -3.27
C GLY A 246 -2.78 -15.08 -2.12
N ILE A 247 -2.36 -14.66 -0.91
CA ILE A 247 -2.45 -15.49 0.30
C ILE A 247 -3.91 -15.76 0.67
N VAL A 248 -4.76 -14.73 0.67
CA VAL A 248 -6.20 -14.84 0.96
C VAL A 248 -6.89 -15.79 -0.03
N VAL A 249 -6.58 -15.68 -1.32
CA VAL A 249 -7.09 -16.59 -2.37
C VAL A 249 -6.59 -18.01 -2.17
N ALA A 250 -5.29 -18.20 -1.92
CA ALA A 250 -4.71 -19.52 -1.67
C ALA A 250 -5.30 -20.19 -0.41
N ALA A 251 -5.63 -19.41 0.61
CA ALA A 251 -6.31 -19.85 1.82
C ALA A 251 -7.79 -20.19 1.60
N GLY A 252 -8.40 -19.69 0.52
CA GLY A 252 -9.83 -19.86 0.26
C GLY A 252 -10.73 -18.92 1.06
N LEU A 253 -10.20 -17.78 1.52
CA LEU A 253 -10.95 -16.76 2.25
C LEU A 253 -11.75 -15.87 1.28
N TRP A 254 -12.74 -16.45 0.60
CA TRP A 254 -13.51 -15.79 -0.46
C TRP A 254 -14.33 -14.59 0.03
N GLU A 255 -14.72 -14.55 1.30
CA GLU A 255 -15.42 -13.41 1.89
C GLU A 255 -14.54 -12.15 1.87
N ALA A 256 -13.26 -12.26 2.24
CA ALA A 256 -12.31 -11.15 2.15
C ALA A 256 -12.13 -10.71 0.69
N VAL A 257 -12.01 -11.66 -0.25
CA VAL A 257 -11.92 -11.35 -1.69
C VAL A 257 -13.15 -10.60 -2.17
N ALA A 258 -14.35 -11.03 -1.79
CA ALA A 258 -15.61 -10.41 -2.20
C ALA A 258 -15.74 -8.99 -1.61
N ILE A 259 -15.46 -8.81 -0.31
CA ILE A 259 -15.53 -7.51 0.36
C ILE A 259 -14.52 -6.52 -0.25
N SER A 260 -13.26 -6.93 -0.45
CA SER A 260 -12.27 -6.11 -1.14
C SER A 260 -12.70 -5.79 -2.57
N GLY A 261 -13.25 -6.77 -3.29
CA GLY A 261 -13.77 -6.59 -4.65
C GLY A 261 -14.89 -5.54 -4.73
N ILE A 262 -15.80 -5.52 -3.76
CA ILE A 262 -16.85 -4.50 -3.64
C ILE A 262 -16.21 -3.12 -3.39
N CYS A 263 -15.28 -3.03 -2.45
CA CYS A 263 -14.60 -1.76 -2.14
C CYS A 263 -13.85 -1.17 -3.35
N TYR A 264 -13.18 -2.00 -4.14
CA TYR A 264 -12.52 -1.57 -5.37
C TYR A 264 -13.51 -1.27 -6.52
N SER A 265 -14.64 -1.98 -6.57
CA SER A 265 -15.71 -1.70 -7.55
C SER A 265 -16.33 -0.32 -7.34
N ILE A 266 -16.45 0.14 -6.09
CA ILE A 266 -16.88 1.51 -5.78
C ILE A 266 -15.90 2.53 -6.37
N VAL A 267 -14.58 2.31 -6.25
CA VAL A 267 -13.56 3.19 -6.84
C VAL A 267 -13.69 3.23 -8.36
N ALA A 268 -13.85 2.06 -9.00
CA ALA A 268 -14.06 1.95 -10.45
C ALA A 268 -15.34 2.66 -10.90
N PHE A 269 -16.44 2.49 -10.15
CA PHE A 269 -17.71 3.17 -10.42
C PHE A 269 -17.58 4.69 -10.34
N ILE A 270 -16.94 5.22 -9.28
CA ILE A 270 -16.70 6.66 -9.13
C ILE A 270 -15.86 7.19 -10.30
N PHE A 271 -14.82 6.46 -10.70
CA PHE A 271 -14.00 6.82 -11.87
C PHE A 271 -14.82 6.86 -13.16
N LEU A 272 -15.62 5.83 -13.44
CA LEU A 272 -16.46 5.75 -14.64
C LEU A 272 -17.52 6.86 -14.65
N TYR A 273 -18.21 7.07 -13.54
CA TYR A 273 -19.21 8.12 -13.39
C TYR A 273 -18.59 9.50 -13.66
N ARG A 274 -17.43 9.79 -13.05
CA ARG A 274 -16.69 11.04 -13.27
C ARG A 274 -16.28 11.25 -14.72
N ARG A 275 -15.82 10.19 -15.38
CA ARG A 275 -15.41 10.26 -16.79
C ARG A 275 -16.59 10.53 -17.72
N LEU A 276 -17.74 9.90 -17.46
CA LEU A 276 -18.94 10.02 -18.31
C LEU A 276 -19.66 11.36 -18.12
N PHE A 277 -19.71 11.89 -16.89
CA PHE A 277 -20.60 13.02 -16.55
C PHE A 277 -19.87 14.32 -16.17
N TRP A 278 -18.56 14.31 -15.89
CA TRP A 278 -17.83 15.48 -15.37
C TRP A 278 -16.57 15.85 -16.14
N SER A 279 -16.19 15.09 -17.17
CA SER A 279 -15.20 15.58 -18.14
C SER A 279 -15.84 16.71 -18.95
N PRO A 280 -15.15 17.87 -19.14
CA PRO A 280 -15.73 18.95 -19.93
C PRO A 280 -16.14 18.38 -21.30
N PRO A 281 -17.38 18.59 -21.75
CA PRO A 281 -17.79 18.11 -23.05
C PRO A 281 -16.86 18.70 -24.09
N LEU A 282 -16.46 17.88 -25.07
CA LEU A 282 -15.70 18.26 -26.27
C LEU A 282 -16.32 19.43 -27.07
N LEU A 283 -17.48 19.94 -26.66
CA LEU A 283 -18.23 21.04 -27.26
C LEU A 283 -17.56 22.41 -27.12
N THR A 284 -16.49 22.57 -26.34
CA THR A 284 -15.69 23.82 -26.32
C THR A 284 -14.62 23.90 -27.41
N GLN A 285 -14.54 22.90 -28.30
CA GLN A 285 -13.65 22.93 -29.48
C GLN A 285 -14.37 23.15 -30.81
N LEU A 286 -15.67 23.46 -30.81
CA LEU A 286 -16.33 23.89 -32.04
C LEU A 286 -15.85 25.33 -32.34
N PRO A 287 -15.23 25.57 -33.52
CA PRO A 287 -14.93 26.92 -33.94
C PRO A 287 -16.25 27.68 -33.99
N ILE A 288 -16.30 28.81 -33.30
CA ILE A 288 -17.35 29.80 -33.51
C ILE A 288 -17.03 30.40 -34.89
N GLU A 289 -17.75 29.96 -35.92
CA GLU A 289 -17.83 30.66 -37.21
C GLU A 289 -18.55 32.00 -37.05
#